data_AF-L9X5N2-F1
#
_entry.id   AF-L9X5N2-F1
#
_cell.length_a   1.000
_cell.length_b   1.000
_cell.length_c   1.000
_cell.angle_alpha   90.00
_cell.angle_beta   90.00
_cell.angle_gamma   90.00
#
_symmetry.space_group_name_H-M   'P 1'
#
loop_
_entity.id
_entity.type
_entity.pdbx_description
1 polymer ?
#
loop_
_entity_poly.entity_id
_entity_poly.type
_entity_poly.pdbx_seq_one_letter_code
_entity_poly.pdbx_strand_id
1 'polypeptide(L)'
;MSTEASPRVEVYPGREVVVEFDPELTFECVEDCTWCCQHGVLLYGDDLLELAKRANLAETTTEFRGEKFVTREEKGRDDHVADDGCACAFLREDGLCSLHLEEDWKPTRCSVFPLGVWREDGDLHVDIRDSAHDHCEGLNVSDRVVIDNLDAFLPELLWDLENPDSEREL
;
A
#
# COMPACT_ATOMS: atom_id res chain seq x y z
N MET A 1 9.30 30.52 0.27
CA MET A 1 8.43 29.42 -0.18
C MET A 1 7.30 29.38 0.81
N SER A 2 6.09 29.68 0.34
CA SER A 2 4.91 29.85 1.19
C SER A 2 4.67 28.55 1.95
N THR A 3 4.60 28.65 3.27
CA THR A 3 4.08 27.60 4.13
C THR A 3 2.56 27.57 3.92
N GLU A 4 2.13 27.03 2.79
CA GLU A 4 0.73 26.63 2.67
C GLU A 4 0.55 25.47 3.65
N ALA A 5 -0.33 25.66 4.63
CA ALA A 5 -0.64 24.61 5.58
C ALA A 5 -1.20 23.43 4.78
N SER A 6 -0.60 22.24 4.95
CA SER A 6 -1.04 20.99 4.35
C SER A 6 -2.56 20.84 4.53
N PRO A 7 -3.34 20.68 3.43
CA PRO A 7 -4.79 20.64 3.53
C PRO A 7 -5.26 19.44 4.36
N ARG A 8 -6.30 19.67 5.17
CA ARG A 8 -7.03 18.60 5.88
C ARG A 8 -8.21 18.17 5.04
N VAL A 9 -8.35 16.86 4.84
CA VAL A 9 -9.42 16.26 4.05
C VAL A 9 -10.16 15.23 4.89
N GLU A 10 -11.48 15.37 4.97
CA GLU A 10 -12.35 14.37 5.57
C GLU A 10 -12.56 13.22 4.57
N VAL A 11 -12.05 12.04 4.91
CA VAL A 11 -12.12 10.83 4.07
C VAL A 11 -13.38 10.03 4.38
N TYR A 12 -13.70 9.91 5.68
CA TYR A 12 -14.92 9.30 6.19
C TYR A 12 -15.52 10.20 7.28
N PRO A 13 -16.81 10.03 7.65
CA PRO A 13 -17.43 10.85 8.69
C PRO A 13 -16.62 10.90 10.00
N GLY A 14 -16.05 12.05 10.32
CA GLY A 14 -15.21 12.28 11.49
C GLY A 14 -13.78 11.72 11.41
N ARG A 15 -13.32 11.32 10.22
CA ARG A 15 -11.97 10.78 9.96
C ARG A 15 -11.27 11.63 8.92
N GLU A 16 -10.38 12.48 9.40
CA GLU A 16 -9.57 13.40 8.58
C GLU A 16 -8.15 12.90 8.40
N VAL A 17 -7.52 13.35 7.30
CA VAL A 17 -6.10 13.18 7.02
C VAL A 17 -5.48 14.52 6.64
N VAL A 18 -4.22 14.73 7.00
CA VAL A 18 -3.38 15.84 6.53
C VAL A 18 -2.68 15.38 5.25
N VAL A 19 -2.90 16.09 4.15
CA VAL A 19 -2.33 15.75 2.83
C VAL A 19 -1.08 16.58 2.59
N GLU A 20 0.05 15.93 2.32
CA GLU A 20 1.36 16.58 2.12
C GLU A 20 1.88 16.51 0.68
N PHE A 21 1.16 15.83 -0.22
CA PHE A 21 1.46 15.78 -1.65
C PHE A 21 0.73 16.89 -2.44
N ASP A 22 1.10 17.04 -3.72
CA ASP A 22 0.47 17.98 -4.66
C ASP A 22 -1.04 17.69 -4.83
N PRO A 23 -1.96 18.61 -4.49
CA PRO A 23 -3.41 18.38 -4.64
C PRO A 23 -3.87 18.06 -6.07
N GLU A 24 -3.08 18.42 -7.09
CA GLU A 24 -3.40 18.10 -8.50
C GLU A 24 -2.85 16.73 -8.93
N LEU A 25 -2.15 16.01 -8.04
CA LEU A 25 -1.60 14.69 -8.33
C LEU A 25 -2.71 13.70 -8.72
N THR A 26 -2.49 12.99 -9.82
CA THR A 26 -3.36 11.90 -10.25
C THR A 26 -2.67 10.54 -10.12
N PHE A 27 -3.48 9.51 -9.90
CA PHE A 27 -2.98 8.14 -9.83
C PHE A 27 -3.99 7.15 -10.38
N GLU A 28 -3.49 6.20 -11.17
CA GLU A 28 -4.20 4.99 -11.55
C GLU A 28 -3.27 3.79 -11.47
N CYS A 29 -3.76 2.68 -10.91
CA CYS A 29 -3.02 1.43 -10.91
C CYS A 29 -2.94 0.93 -12.36
N VAL A 30 -1.75 0.95 -12.95
CA VAL A 30 -1.52 0.44 -14.31
C VAL A 30 -1.24 -1.06 -14.30
N GLU A 31 -1.53 -1.71 -15.42
CA GLU A 31 -1.14 -3.09 -15.68
C GLU A 31 0.41 -3.18 -15.66
N ASP A 32 0.95 -4.36 -15.33
CA ASP A 32 2.39 -4.66 -15.23
C ASP A 32 3.20 -3.93 -14.12
N CYS A 33 2.66 -2.89 -13.47
CA CYS A 33 3.27 -2.26 -12.30
C CYS A 33 3.13 -3.15 -11.05
N THR A 34 4.19 -3.90 -10.73
CA THR A 34 4.20 -4.90 -9.63
C THR A 34 5.07 -4.49 -8.45
N TRP A 35 5.49 -3.22 -8.39
CA TRP A 35 6.42 -2.70 -7.40
C TRP A 35 5.97 -2.95 -5.96
N CYS A 36 4.68 -2.80 -5.67
CA CYS A 36 4.12 -3.07 -4.33
C CYS A 36 4.31 -4.53 -3.87
N CYS A 37 4.51 -5.47 -4.80
CA CYS A 37 4.75 -6.88 -4.52
C CYS A 37 6.24 -7.22 -4.33
N GLN A 38 7.16 -6.27 -4.57
CA GLN A 38 8.60 -6.50 -4.55
C GLN A 38 9.24 -6.31 -3.17
N HIS A 39 8.66 -5.47 -2.29
CA HIS A 39 9.30 -5.05 -1.02
C HIS A 39 8.78 -5.76 0.24
N GLY A 40 7.85 -6.72 0.07
CA GLY A 40 7.18 -7.40 1.18
C GLY A 40 6.04 -6.58 1.77
N VAL A 41 4.96 -7.26 2.14
CA VAL A 41 3.71 -6.60 2.55
C VAL A 41 3.49 -6.83 4.04
N LEU A 42 3.70 -5.78 4.87
CA LEU A 42 3.34 -5.82 6.28
C LEU A 42 1.83 -6.07 6.43
N LEU A 43 1.46 -6.92 7.39
CA LEU A 43 0.08 -7.28 7.73
C LEU A 43 -0.26 -6.73 9.11
N TYR A 44 -1.27 -5.88 9.19
CA TYR A 44 -1.86 -5.48 10.47
C TYR A 44 -2.72 -6.60 11.06
N GLY A 45 -3.17 -6.43 12.30
CA GLY A 45 -3.98 -7.45 13.00
C GLY A 45 -5.21 -7.88 12.20
N ASP A 46 -5.96 -6.93 11.67
CA ASP A 46 -7.15 -7.21 10.85
C ASP A 46 -6.77 -7.82 9.49
N ASP A 47 -5.65 -7.42 8.88
CA ASP A 47 -5.15 -8.05 7.66
C ASP A 47 -4.84 -9.54 7.90
N LEU A 48 -4.30 -9.90 9.07
CA LEU A 48 -4.04 -11.31 9.42
C LEU A 48 -5.34 -12.10 9.57
N LEU A 49 -6.37 -11.51 10.17
CA LEU A 49 -7.69 -12.14 10.31
C LEU A 49 -8.36 -12.36 8.96
N GLU A 50 -8.27 -11.37 8.07
CA GLU A 50 -8.79 -11.49 6.71
C GLU A 50 -7.97 -12.49 5.88
N LEU A 51 -6.65 -12.45 5.96
CA LEU A 51 -5.77 -13.37 5.24
C LEU A 51 -6.00 -14.83 5.68
N ALA A 52 -6.23 -15.07 6.98
CA ALA A 52 -6.51 -16.41 7.51
C ALA A 52 -7.77 -17.08 6.91
N LYS A 53 -8.71 -16.29 6.38
CA LYS A 53 -9.92 -16.80 5.71
C LYS A 53 -9.63 -17.28 4.28
N ARG A 54 -8.51 -16.85 3.70
CA ARG A 54 -8.18 -16.97 2.27
C ARG A 54 -6.94 -17.83 2.01
N ALA A 55 -5.99 -17.84 2.96
CA ALA A 55 -4.72 -18.53 2.82
C ALA A 55 -4.21 -19.11 4.14
N ASN A 56 -3.32 -20.10 4.02
CA ASN A 56 -2.63 -20.68 5.16
C ASN A 56 -1.53 -19.72 5.66
N LEU A 57 -1.77 -19.07 6.79
CA LEU A 57 -0.82 -18.10 7.37
C LEU A 57 0.59 -18.67 7.59
N ALA A 58 0.71 -19.97 7.90
CA ALA A 58 2.02 -20.58 8.14
C ALA A 58 2.87 -20.69 6.85
N GLU A 59 2.22 -20.73 5.69
CA GLU A 59 2.89 -20.84 4.38
C GLU A 59 3.07 -19.46 3.74
N THR A 60 2.12 -18.55 3.97
CA THR A 60 2.07 -17.26 3.25
C THR A 60 2.57 -16.08 4.04
N THR A 61 2.99 -16.27 5.30
CA THR A 61 3.56 -15.19 6.12
C THR A 61 4.94 -15.52 6.67
N THR A 62 5.76 -14.48 6.82
CA THR A 62 7.05 -14.50 7.51
C THR A 62 7.04 -13.51 8.67
N GLU A 63 7.90 -13.73 9.64
CA GLU A 63 8.06 -12.83 10.78
C GLU A 63 9.39 -12.09 10.70
N PHE A 64 9.34 -10.77 10.83
CA PHE A 64 10.51 -9.92 10.86
C PHE A 64 10.34 -8.82 11.90
N ARG A 65 11.33 -8.68 12.78
CA ARG A 65 11.33 -7.70 13.88
C ARG A 65 10.05 -7.70 14.75
N GLY A 66 9.44 -8.88 14.92
CA GLY A 66 8.22 -9.06 15.72
C GLY A 66 6.92 -8.77 14.97
N GLU A 67 6.99 -8.56 13.65
CA GLU A 67 5.83 -8.26 12.81
C GLU A 67 5.63 -9.29 11.72
N LYS A 68 4.39 -9.41 11.24
CA LYS A 68 4.04 -10.35 10.18
C LYS A 68 4.02 -9.64 8.84
N PHE A 69 4.71 -10.24 7.89
CA PHE A 69 4.71 -9.84 6.49
C PHE A 69 4.18 -10.99 5.64
N VAL A 70 3.60 -10.68 4.49
CA VAL A 70 3.44 -11.68 3.43
C VAL A 70 4.83 -12.13 2.98
N THR A 71 5.01 -13.44 2.86
CA THR A 71 6.26 -14.05 2.42
C THR A 71 6.62 -13.57 1.00
N ARG A 72 7.89 -13.23 0.81
CA ARG A 72 8.52 -13.12 -0.51
C ARG A 72 9.15 -14.45 -0.87
N GLU A 73 8.98 -14.89 -2.10
CA GLU A 73 9.50 -16.17 -2.61
C GLU A 73 10.12 -15.98 -4.00
N GLU A 74 11.09 -16.84 -4.33
CA GLU A 74 11.67 -16.91 -5.67
C GLU A 74 10.60 -17.33 -6.68
N LYS A 75 10.44 -16.58 -7.77
CA LYS A 75 9.40 -16.85 -8.79
C LYS A 75 9.93 -17.57 -10.03
N GLY A 76 11.24 -17.81 -10.14
CA GLY A 76 11.85 -18.52 -11.26
C GLY A 76 11.69 -17.83 -12.63
N ARG A 77 11.55 -16.49 -12.63
CA ARG A 77 11.35 -15.63 -13.79
C ARG A 77 12.00 -14.27 -13.55
N ASP A 78 12.27 -13.53 -14.62
CA ASP A 78 12.88 -12.19 -14.54
C ASP A 78 11.83 -11.05 -14.62
N ASP A 79 10.62 -11.35 -15.07
CA ASP A 79 9.52 -10.37 -15.17
C ASP A 79 8.72 -10.28 -13.86
N HIS A 80 8.29 -9.06 -13.51
CA HIS A 80 7.45 -8.77 -12.34
C HIS A 80 8.04 -9.24 -10.99
N VAL A 81 9.35 -9.27 -10.87
CA VAL A 81 10.07 -9.62 -9.64
C VAL A 81 11.04 -8.50 -9.27
N ALA A 82 11.52 -8.51 -8.03
CA ALA A 82 12.62 -7.63 -7.61
C ALA A 82 13.96 -8.12 -8.21
N ASP A 83 15.01 -7.31 -8.04
CA ASP A 83 16.38 -7.61 -8.51
C ASP A 83 16.97 -8.95 -7.98
N ASP A 84 16.43 -9.45 -6.86
CA ASP A 84 16.81 -10.73 -6.26
C ASP A 84 16.00 -11.94 -6.78
N GLY A 85 15.14 -11.73 -7.79
CA GLY A 85 14.25 -12.74 -8.36
C GLY A 85 13.06 -13.11 -7.46
N CYS A 86 12.86 -12.41 -6.33
CA CYS A 86 11.80 -12.67 -5.38
C CYS A 86 10.64 -11.68 -5.50
N ALA A 87 9.44 -12.16 -5.24
CA ALA A 87 8.24 -11.33 -5.13
C ALA A 87 7.25 -11.91 -4.12
N CYS A 88 6.21 -11.14 -3.80
CA CYS A 88 5.09 -11.56 -2.96
C CYS A 88 4.53 -12.95 -3.37
N ALA A 89 4.28 -13.82 -2.39
CA ALA A 89 3.69 -15.14 -2.62
C ALA A 89 2.40 -15.10 -3.45
N PHE A 90 1.60 -14.04 -3.31
CA PHE A 90 0.34 -13.87 -4.04
C PHE A 90 0.46 -13.26 -5.45
N LEU A 91 1.68 -12.86 -5.86
CA LEU A 91 1.92 -12.36 -7.21
C LEU A 91 1.97 -13.51 -8.21
N ARG A 92 1.12 -13.44 -9.22
CA ARG A 92 1.00 -14.42 -10.30
C ARG A 92 1.97 -14.12 -11.44
N GLU A 93 2.11 -15.10 -12.33
CA GLU A 93 2.96 -15.01 -13.53
C GLU A 93 2.53 -13.91 -14.50
N ASP A 94 1.24 -13.57 -14.53
CA ASP A 94 0.66 -12.49 -15.35
C ASP A 94 0.79 -11.09 -14.72
N GLY A 95 1.56 -10.96 -13.63
CA GLY A 95 1.76 -9.69 -12.95
C GLY A 95 0.57 -9.26 -12.07
N LEU A 96 -0.48 -10.08 -11.98
CA LEU A 96 -1.67 -9.74 -11.21
C LEU A 96 -1.64 -10.34 -9.79
N CYS A 97 -2.30 -9.64 -8.87
CA CYS A 97 -2.44 -10.08 -7.48
C CYS A 97 -3.60 -11.07 -7.34
N SER A 98 -3.32 -12.31 -6.90
CA SER A 98 -4.37 -13.32 -6.67
C SER A 98 -5.39 -12.89 -5.61
N LEU A 99 -4.96 -12.28 -4.50
CA LEU A 99 -5.87 -11.77 -3.46
C LEU A 99 -6.88 -10.77 -4.04
N HIS A 100 -6.43 -9.86 -4.90
CA HIS A 100 -7.33 -8.87 -5.47
C HIS A 100 -8.29 -9.46 -6.48
N LEU A 101 -7.76 -10.26 -7.42
CA LEU A 101 -8.56 -10.80 -8.52
C LEU A 101 -9.59 -11.82 -8.03
N GLU A 102 -9.22 -12.66 -7.08
CA GLU A 102 -10.00 -13.83 -6.68
C GLU A 102 -10.87 -13.52 -5.46
N GLU A 103 -10.39 -12.66 -4.56
CA GLU A 103 -11.04 -12.39 -3.26
C GLU A 103 -11.59 -10.96 -3.13
N ASP A 104 -11.43 -10.12 -4.16
CA ASP A 104 -11.77 -8.69 -4.16
C ASP A 104 -11.23 -7.97 -2.92
N TRP A 105 -10.02 -8.37 -2.49
CA TRP A 105 -9.42 -7.90 -1.25
C TRP A 105 -7.91 -7.77 -1.39
N LYS A 106 -7.35 -6.78 -0.70
CA LYS A 106 -5.90 -6.60 -0.57
C LYS A 106 -5.60 -6.22 0.89
N PRO A 107 -4.41 -6.58 1.41
CA PRO A 107 -3.95 -6.06 2.69
C PRO A 107 -3.95 -4.53 2.69
N THR A 108 -4.18 -3.95 3.86
CA THR A 108 -4.25 -2.49 4.05
C THR A 108 -3.05 -1.79 3.42
N ARG A 109 -1.84 -2.32 3.60
CA ARG A 109 -0.61 -1.75 3.01
C ARG A 109 -0.62 -1.72 1.48
N CYS A 110 -1.19 -2.74 0.84
CA CYS A 110 -1.31 -2.80 -0.61
C CYS A 110 -2.34 -1.79 -1.13
N SER A 111 -3.41 -1.53 -0.38
CA SER A 111 -4.44 -0.54 -0.75
C SER A 111 -3.93 0.89 -0.69
N VAL A 112 -3.00 1.17 0.22
CA VAL A 112 -2.44 2.51 0.42
C VAL A 112 -1.41 2.88 -0.65
N PHE A 113 -0.77 1.92 -1.31
CA PHE A 113 0.22 2.21 -2.36
C PHE A 113 -0.40 3.01 -3.53
N PRO A 114 0.23 4.09 -4.03
CA PRO A 114 1.62 4.53 -3.80
C PRO A 114 1.83 5.46 -2.60
N LEU A 115 0.80 5.71 -1.81
CA LEU A 115 0.85 6.64 -0.69
C LEU A 115 1.70 6.08 0.46
N GLY A 116 2.35 7.01 1.16
CA GLY A 116 2.94 6.83 2.47
C GLY A 116 2.01 7.43 3.50
N VAL A 117 1.67 6.66 4.53
CA VAL A 117 0.84 7.09 5.66
C VAL A 117 1.65 6.96 6.95
N TRP A 118 1.57 7.97 7.82
CA TRP A 118 2.15 7.96 9.16
C TRP A 118 1.28 8.79 10.12
N ARG A 119 1.62 8.76 11.41
CA ARG A 119 0.94 9.56 12.43
C ARG A 119 1.90 10.62 12.98
N GLU A 120 1.49 11.88 12.95
CA GLU A 120 2.23 13.01 13.51
C GLU A 120 1.26 13.90 14.31
N ASP A 121 1.68 14.32 15.51
CA ASP A 121 0.88 15.13 16.44
C ASP A 121 -0.57 14.64 16.71
N GLY A 122 -0.80 13.33 16.54
CA GLY A 122 -2.10 12.67 16.72
C GLY A 122 -2.95 12.58 15.44
N ASP A 123 -2.59 13.34 14.41
CA ASP A 123 -3.24 13.33 13.11
C ASP A 123 -2.64 12.25 12.20
N LEU A 124 -3.45 11.77 11.26
CA LEU A 124 -3.00 10.89 10.18
C LEU A 124 -2.48 11.76 9.05
N HIS A 125 -1.25 11.52 8.61
CA HIS A 125 -0.62 12.26 7.51
C HIS A 125 -0.44 11.32 6.32
N VAL A 126 -0.55 11.88 5.12
CA VAL A 126 -0.40 11.15 3.87
C VAL A 126 0.43 11.95 2.87
N ASP A 127 1.42 11.29 2.28
CA ASP A 127 2.26 11.78 1.19
C ASP A 127 2.43 10.69 0.13
N ILE A 128 3.16 10.97 -0.95
CA ILE A 128 3.64 9.96 -1.88
C ILE A 128 4.95 9.41 -1.36
N ARG A 129 5.11 8.08 -1.38
CA ARG A 129 6.38 7.46 -1.01
C ARG A 129 7.48 7.97 -1.94
N ASP A 130 8.64 8.30 -1.39
CA ASP A 130 9.81 8.69 -2.18
C ASP A 130 10.10 7.68 -3.30
N SER A 131 10.07 6.39 -3.00
CA SER A 131 10.29 5.32 -3.99
C SER A 131 9.23 5.29 -5.10
N ALA A 132 8.01 5.74 -4.82
CA ALA A 132 6.95 5.73 -5.82
C ALA A 132 7.18 6.80 -6.89
N HIS A 133 7.83 7.93 -6.58
CA HIS A 133 8.18 8.93 -7.58
C HIS A 133 9.11 8.39 -8.68
N ASP A 134 9.99 7.45 -8.32
CA ASP A 134 10.95 6.88 -9.26
C ASP A 134 10.44 5.62 -9.98
N HIS A 135 9.55 4.87 -9.34
CA HIS A 135 9.20 3.51 -9.79
C HIS A 135 7.72 3.28 -10.08
N CYS A 136 6.83 4.19 -9.70
CA CYS A 136 5.40 4.03 -9.92
C CYS A 136 4.95 4.66 -11.24
N GLU A 137 4.80 3.82 -12.26
CA GLU A 137 4.29 4.22 -13.59
C GLU A 137 2.84 4.70 -13.56
N GLY A 138 2.12 4.52 -12.45
CA GLY A 138 0.73 4.95 -12.27
C GLY A 138 0.56 6.42 -11.86
N LEU A 139 1.64 7.13 -11.54
CA LEU A 139 1.57 8.54 -11.13
C LEU A 139 1.44 9.47 -12.36
N ASN A 140 0.51 10.42 -12.29
CA ASN A 140 0.28 11.45 -13.31
C ASN A 140 -0.08 10.93 -14.72
N VAL A 141 -0.65 9.71 -14.82
CA VAL A 141 -1.04 9.10 -16.10
C VAL A 141 -2.54 9.09 -16.38
N SER A 142 -3.36 9.40 -15.37
CA SER A 142 -4.82 9.40 -15.48
C SER A 142 -5.42 10.75 -15.07
N ASP A 143 -6.73 10.89 -15.21
CA ASP A 143 -7.49 12.05 -14.72
C ASP A 143 -7.98 11.87 -13.26
N ARG A 144 -7.65 10.74 -12.61
CA ARG A 144 -8.12 10.42 -11.26
C ARG A 144 -7.26 11.12 -10.21
N VAL A 145 -7.72 12.30 -9.78
CA VAL A 145 -7.08 13.10 -8.73
C VAL A 145 -7.11 12.34 -7.40
N VAL A 146 -5.95 12.17 -6.77
CA VAL A 146 -5.81 11.34 -5.55
C VAL A 146 -6.56 11.94 -4.37
N ILE A 147 -6.45 13.25 -4.16
CA ILE A 147 -7.06 13.94 -3.01
C ILE A 147 -8.59 13.82 -2.99
N ASP A 148 -9.22 13.74 -4.18
CA ASP A 148 -10.66 13.59 -4.35
C ASP A 148 -11.14 12.14 -4.19
N ASN A 149 -10.22 11.18 -4.08
CA ASN A 149 -10.48 9.75 -4.10
C ASN A 149 -9.80 8.99 -2.93
N LEU A 150 -9.46 9.71 -1.85
CA LEU A 150 -8.70 9.15 -0.72
C LEU A 150 -9.36 7.93 -0.06
N ASP A 151 -10.69 7.85 -0.10
CA ASP A 151 -11.47 6.73 0.45
C ASP A 151 -11.19 5.38 -0.24
N ALA A 152 -10.71 5.42 -1.48
CA ALA A 152 -10.31 4.23 -2.22
C ALA A 152 -8.88 3.76 -1.88
N PHE A 153 -8.06 4.63 -1.29
CA PHE A 153 -6.65 4.34 -0.96
C PHE A 153 -6.42 4.17 0.53
N LEU A 154 -7.23 4.79 1.38
CA LEU A 154 -7.02 4.85 2.83
C LEU A 154 -8.08 4.02 3.55
N PRO A 155 -7.86 2.71 3.78
CA PRO A 155 -8.79 1.92 4.57
C PRO A 155 -9.06 2.54 5.95
N GLU A 156 -10.33 2.47 6.35
CA GLU A 156 -10.83 2.91 7.66
C GLU A 156 -10.00 2.42 8.86
N LEU A 157 -9.37 1.23 8.75
CA LEU A 157 -8.49 0.67 9.77
C LEU A 157 -7.34 1.60 10.16
N LEU A 158 -6.82 2.43 9.24
CA LEU A 158 -5.63 3.26 9.49
C LEU A 158 -5.79 4.22 10.68
N TRP A 159 -7.00 4.71 10.94
CA TRP A 159 -7.28 5.59 12.07
C TRP A 159 -7.23 4.85 13.42
N ASP A 160 -7.51 3.55 13.42
CA ASP A 160 -7.60 2.72 14.61
C ASP A 160 -6.24 2.06 14.96
N LEU A 161 -5.25 2.13 14.06
CA LEU A 161 -3.90 1.63 14.29
C LEU A 161 -3.10 2.55 15.23
N GLU A 162 -2.44 1.93 16.22
CA GLU A 162 -1.47 2.62 17.09
C GLU A 162 -0.30 3.17 16.26
N ASN A 163 0.19 2.39 15.30
CA ASN A 163 1.21 2.81 14.34
C ASN A 163 0.76 2.49 12.90
N PRO A 164 0.23 3.48 12.16
CA PRO A 164 -0.19 3.30 10.77
C PRO A 164 0.97 3.43 9.76
N ASP A 165 2.21 3.59 10.22
CA ASP A 165 3.38 3.80 9.37
C ASP A 165 3.51 2.69 8.32
N SER A 166 3.36 3.12 7.07
CA SER A 166 3.31 2.24 5.92
C SER A 166 4.66 2.03 5.23
N GLU A 167 5.74 2.73 5.60
CA GLU A 167 7.08 2.68 4.94
C GLU A 167 8.02 1.57 5.47
N ARG A 168 7.50 0.65 6.26
CA ARG A 168 8.28 -0.36 6.98
C ARG A 168 8.59 -1.61 6.14
N GLU A 169 9.76 -1.70 5.53
CA GLU A 169 10.11 -2.81 4.62
C GLU A 169 10.69 -4.05 5.33
N LEU A 170 10.65 -5.19 4.63
CA LEU A 170 11.20 -6.48 5.05
C LEU A 170 12.73 -6.54 4.89
#